data_AF-A0AAN7JS11-F1
#
_entry.id   AF-A0AAN7JS11-F1
#
_cell.length_a   1.000
_cell.length_b   1.000
_cell.length_c   1.000
_cell.angle_alpha   90.00
_cell.angle_beta   90.00
_cell.angle_gamma   90.00
#
_symmetry.space_group_name_H-M   'P 1'
#
loop_
_entity.id
_entity.type
_entity.pdbx_description
1 polymer ?
#
loop_
_entity_poly.entity_id
_entity_poly.type
_entity_poly.pdbx_seq_one_letter_code
_entity_poly.pdbx_strand_id
1 'polypeptide(L)'
;MSSSRQIEVRTGDHPTQKWGVSLKEDVFKRFISQESPLLHQIFGDQGSLFSPLLFGKYFDPCDAFPLWEFDSAILLSSLRSSGKTAVDWSQSDQEYVLKAEIPGGALENNVQVCVDNWKIVEISGQWRPQNKESSKVKDWRCGNWWEHGFVRRLELPEDADWRGMEVKLNGEVYIELRIPKKGSSSEGKFGRATEPENV
;
A
#
# COMPACT_ATOMS: atom_id res chain seq x y z
N MET A 1 -21.60 -2.38 -12.69
CA MET A 1 -20.52 -1.46 -13.11
C MET A 1 -19.64 -1.28 -11.89
N SER A 2 -18.44 -1.85 -11.86
CA SER A 2 -17.53 -1.67 -10.73
C SER A 2 -17.04 -0.21 -10.76
N SER A 3 -17.39 0.59 -9.75
CA SER A 3 -16.86 1.96 -9.64
C SER A 3 -15.37 1.88 -9.28
N SER A 4 -14.55 2.56 -10.05
CA SER A 4 -13.16 2.84 -9.71
C SER A 4 -13.05 4.30 -9.30
N ARG A 5 -12.37 4.57 -8.18
CA ARG A 5 -12.13 5.92 -7.67
C ARG A 5 -10.64 6.18 -7.58
N GLN A 6 -10.20 7.34 -8.06
CA GLN A 6 -8.84 7.79 -7.88
C GLN A 6 -8.61 8.28 -6.44
N ILE A 7 -7.52 7.85 -5.82
CA ILE A 7 -7.07 8.33 -4.52
C ILE A 7 -5.99 9.40 -4.76
N GLU A 8 -6.13 10.54 -4.08
CA GLU A 8 -5.12 11.58 -4.09
C GLU A 8 -3.87 11.12 -3.33
N VAL A 9 -2.71 11.19 -3.99
CA VAL A 9 -1.42 10.92 -3.36
C VAL A 9 -0.98 12.16 -2.61
N ARG A 10 -0.86 12.03 -1.28
CA ARG A 10 -0.41 13.14 -0.43
C ARG A 10 1.10 13.06 -0.23
N THR A 11 1.72 14.22 -0.09
CA THR A 11 3.06 14.27 0.50
C THR A 11 2.90 14.20 2.01
N GLY A 12 3.74 13.43 2.68
CA GLY A 12 3.67 13.30 4.13
C GLY A 12 3.91 14.66 4.80
N ASP A 13 2.87 15.27 5.35
CA ASP A 13 3.04 16.29 6.39
C ASP A 13 3.79 15.64 7.55
N HIS A 14 4.73 16.36 8.15
CA HIS A 14 5.44 15.89 9.34
C HIS A 14 4.67 16.24 10.64
N PRO A 15 3.78 15.38 11.18
CA PRO A 15 3.73 15.19 12.62
C PRO A 15 4.80 14.15 12.97
N THR A 16 5.78 14.58 13.76
CA THR A 16 7.00 13.86 14.16
C THR A 16 6.78 12.56 14.96
N GLN A 17 5.60 11.93 14.93
CA GLN A 17 5.29 10.81 15.83
C GLN A 17 4.28 9.76 15.31
N LYS A 18 3.97 9.72 14.00
CA LYS A 18 3.18 8.60 13.45
C LYS A 18 3.98 7.30 13.56
N TRP A 19 3.29 6.20 13.88
CA TRP A 19 3.86 4.86 13.96
C TRP A 19 4.96 4.71 15.03
N GLY A 20 4.89 5.52 16.09
CA GLY A 20 5.86 5.48 17.19
C GLY A 20 5.82 4.21 18.05
N VAL A 21 4.86 3.32 17.81
CA VAL A 21 4.73 2.02 18.48
C VAL A 21 4.82 0.90 17.44
N SER A 22 5.90 0.13 17.54
CA SER A 22 6.09 -1.09 16.75
C SER A 22 5.12 -2.19 17.21
N LEU A 23 4.47 -2.83 16.25
CA LEU A 23 3.71 -4.04 16.49
C LEU A 23 4.70 -5.21 16.51
N LYS A 24 5.03 -5.70 17.71
CA LYS A 24 5.91 -6.86 17.89
C LYS A 24 5.16 -8.17 17.72
N GLU A 25 5.87 -9.24 17.35
CA GLU A 25 5.27 -10.54 17.07
C GLU A 25 4.48 -11.13 18.26
N ASP A 26 4.99 -10.99 19.49
CA ASP A 26 4.29 -11.45 20.69
C ASP A 26 3.02 -10.64 20.98
N VAL A 27 3.07 -9.33 20.76
CA VAL A 27 1.92 -8.42 20.87
C VAL A 27 0.87 -8.79 19.82
N PHE A 28 1.29 -9.00 18.57
CA PHE A 28 0.41 -9.42 17.49
C PHE A 28 -0.25 -10.76 17.77
N LYS A 29 0.52 -11.78 18.21
CA LYS A 29 -0.02 -13.09 18.57
C LYS A 29 -1.09 -13.00 19.66
N ARG A 30 -0.86 -12.19 20.70
CA ARG A 30 -1.85 -11.95 21.75
C ARG A 30 -3.09 -11.23 21.21
N PHE A 31 -2.88 -10.22 20.36
CA PHE A 31 -3.95 -9.42 19.78
C PHE A 31 -4.86 -10.25 18.87
N ILE A 32 -4.29 -11.03 17.95
CA ILE A 32 -5.06 -11.87 17.02
C ILE A 32 -5.70 -13.09 17.72
N SER A 33 -5.23 -13.47 18.91
CA SER A 33 -5.86 -14.53 19.71
C SER A 33 -7.12 -14.07 20.44
N GLN A 34 -7.39 -12.76 20.49
CA GLN A 34 -8.66 -12.25 20.98
C GLN A 34 -9.72 -12.59 19.94
N GLU A 35 -10.72 -13.41 20.28
CA GLU A 35 -11.75 -13.96 19.37
C GLU A 35 -12.59 -12.86 18.68
N SER A 36 -12.01 -12.20 17.67
CA SER A 36 -12.65 -11.18 16.87
C SER A 36 -12.57 -11.59 15.41
N PRO A 37 -13.69 -12.03 14.80
CA PRO A 37 -13.72 -12.42 13.39
C PRO A 37 -13.18 -11.33 12.45
N LEU A 38 -13.41 -10.06 12.80
CA LEU A 38 -12.92 -8.90 12.07
C LEU A 38 -11.38 -8.78 12.10
N LEU A 39 -10.74 -9.08 13.24
CA LEU A 39 -9.28 -9.06 13.32
C LEU A 39 -8.64 -10.16 12.46
N HIS A 40 -9.24 -11.35 12.45
CA HIS A 40 -8.78 -12.43 11.59
C HIS A 40 -8.96 -12.10 10.11
N GLN A 41 -10.03 -11.39 9.74
CA GLN A 41 -10.20 -10.93 8.37
C GLN A 41 -9.16 -9.86 7.97
N ILE A 42 -8.83 -8.94 8.87
CA ILE A 42 -7.92 -7.81 8.58
C ILE A 42 -6.45 -8.25 8.60
N PHE A 43 -6.03 -8.96 9.63
CA PHE A 43 -4.63 -9.32 9.88
C PHE A 43 -4.35 -10.82 9.82
N GLY A 44 -5.39 -11.65 9.91
CA GLY A 44 -5.24 -13.11 9.92
C GLY A 44 -5.34 -13.78 8.56
N ASP A 45 -5.78 -13.06 7.51
CA ASP A 45 -5.89 -13.66 6.19
C ASP A 45 -4.51 -13.88 5.56
N GLN A 46 -4.23 -15.14 5.25
CA GLN A 46 -2.98 -15.52 4.62
C GLN A 46 -2.91 -14.91 3.21
N GLY A 47 -1.95 -14.02 3.00
CA GLY A 47 -1.73 -13.34 1.73
C GLY A 47 -2.17 -11.88 1.71
N SER A 48 -2.72 -11.35 2.81
CA SER A 48 -2.96 -9.90 2.94
C SER A 48 -1.65 -9.14 3.00
N LEU A 49 -1.50 -8.10 2.17
CA LEU A 49 -0.37 -7.18 2.24
C LEU A 49 -0.32 -6.41 3.58
N PHE A 50 -1.42 -6.32 4.32
CA PHE A 50 -1.50 -5.56 5.58
C PHE A 50 -1.31 -6.43 6.84
N SER A 51 -1.25 -7.75 6.68
CA SER A 51 -0.94 -8.67 7.78
C SER A 51 0.52 -8.58 8.20
N PRO A 52 0.85 -8.54 9.51
CA PRO A 52 2.23 -8.71 9.95
C PRO A 52 2.87 -10.04 9.52
N LEU A 53 2.08 -11.06 9.15
CA LEU A 53 2.56 -12.34 8.65
C LEU A 53 2.66 -12.34 7.12
N LEU A 54 3.66 -11.64 6.58
CA LEU A 54 3.92 -11.60 5.14
C LEU A 54 4.80 -12.77 4.69
N PHE A 55 4.31 -13.54 3.72
CA PHE A 55 5.08 -14.57 3.01
C PHE A 55 5.77 -15.58 3.94
N GLY A 56 5.09 -15.96 5.03
CA GLY A 56 5.58 -16.94 6.00
C GLY A 56 6.56 -16.40 7.03
N LYS A 57 6.77 -15.08 7.09
CA LYS A 57 7.62 -14.41 8.08
C LYS A 57 6.89 -13.23 8.72
N TYR A 58 7.41 -12.81 9.88
CA TYR A 58 6.90 -11.65 10.59
C TYR A 58 7.56 -10.36 10.10
N PHE A 59 6.76 -9.36 9.75
CA PHE A 59 7.19 -8.03 9.38
C PHE A 59 6.23 -7.00 9.94
N ASP A 60 6.73 -6.07 10.76
CA ASP A 60 5.92 -4.98 11.31
C ASP A 60 5.38 -4.11 10.15
N PRO A 61 4.05 -3.90 10.03
CA PRO A 61 3.49 -3.06 8.97
C PRO A 61 3.89 -1.58 9.03
N CYS A 62 4.40 -1.12 10.18
CA CYS A 62 4.97 0.21 10.35
C CYS A 62 6.42 0.33 9.87
N ASP A 63 7.12 -0.78 9.65
CA ASP A 63 8.45 -0.76 9.08
C ASP A 63 8.35 -0.69 7.55
N ALA A 64 9.29 0.02 6.94
CA ALA A 64 9.35 0.13 5.50
C ALA A 64 9.81 -1.23 4.91
N PHE A 65 8.99 -1.79 4.03
CA PHE A 65 9.25 -3.10 3.43
C PHE A 65 9.69 -2.96 1.96
N PRO A 66 10.85 -3.53 1.56
CA PRO A 66 11.37 -3.42 0.19
C PRO A 66 10.68 -4.43 -0.75
N LEU A 67 9.37 -4.25 -0.97
CA LEU A 67 8.54 -5.20 -1.74
C LEU A 67 9.12 -5.55 -3.11
N TRP A 68 9.67 -4.56 -3.81
CA TRP A 68 10.16 -4.68 -5.18
C TRP A 68 11.48 -5.45 -5.31
N GLU A 69 12.18 -5.71 -4.21
CA GLU A 69 13.37 -6.57 -4.21
C GLU A 69 13.00 -8.06 -4.25
N PHE A 70 11.71 -8.39 -4.06
CA PHE A 70 11.22 -9.75 -4.06
C PHE A 70 10.51 -10.13 -5.37
N ASP A 71 10.74 -11.36 -5.80
CA ASP A 71 10.05 -11.95 -6.94
C ASP A 71 8.65 -12.45 -6.53
N SER A 72 7.61 -11.79 -7.05
CA SER A 72 6.22 -12.13 -6.78
C SER A 72 5.84 -13.52 -7.28
N ALA A 73 6.47 -14.03 -8.35
CA ALA A 73 6.22 -15.38 -8.86
C ALA A 73 6.67 -16.46 -7.87
N ILE A 74 7.77 -16.21 -7.16
CA ILE A 74 8.29 -17.14 -6.15
C ILE A 74 7.47 -17.02 -4.87
N LEU A 75 7.32 -15.80 -4.32
CA LEU A 75 6.67 -15.60 -3.03
C LEU A 75 5.17 -15.92 -3.04
N LEU A 76 4.48 -15.65 -4.15
CA LEU A 76 3.04 -15.88 -4.28
C LEU A 76 2.70 -17.24 -4.87
N SER A 77 3.68 -18.07 -5.25
CA SER A 77 3.45 -19.37 -5.90
C SER A 77 2.41 -20.23 -5.16
N SER A 78 2.59 -20.41 -3.85
CA SER A 78 1.66 -21.19 -3.02
C SER A 78 0.28 -20.54 -2.89
N LEU A 79 0.22 -19.21 -2.70
CA LEU A 79 -1.03 -18.47 -2.60
C LEU A 79 -1.84 -18.56 -3.90
N ARG A 80 -1.19 -18.33 -5.05
CA ARG A 80 -1.79 -18.44 -6.38
C ARG A 80 -2.26 -19.87 -6.68
N SER A 81 -1.50 -20.88 -6.29
CA SER A 81 -1.90 -22.30 -6.44
C SER A 81 -3.17 -22.65 -5.65
N SER A 82 -3.40 -21.94 -4.54
CA SER A 82 -4.61 -22.06 -3.71
C SER A 82 -5.74 -21.13 -4.15
N GLY A 83 -5.59 -20.45 -5.29
CA GLY A 83 -6.59 -19.51 -5.82
C GLY A 83 -6.64 -18.16 -5.10
N LYS A 84 -5.70 -17.85 -4.21
CA LYS A 84 -5.66 -16.57 -3.48
C LYS A 84 -4.94 -15.50 -4.31
N THR A 85 -5.58 -14.35 -4.46
CA THR A 85 -5.08 -13.20 -5.24
C THR A 85 -5.19 -11.87 -4.47
N ALA A 86 -5.10 -11.93 -3.13
CA ALA A 86 -5.25 -10.77 -2.25
C ALA A 86 -4.12 -9.74 -2.41
N VAL A 87 -2.97 -10.13 -2.97
CA VAL A 87 -1.88 -9.23 -3.32
C VAL A 87 -1.19 -9.72 -4.58
N ASP A 88 -0.78 -8.79 -5.42
CA ASP A 88 0.10 -9.03 -6.55
C ASP A 88 0.97 -7.81 -6.83
N TRP A 89 2.21 -8.03 -7.26
CA TRP A 89 3.07 -6.94 -7.69
C TRP A 89 3.94 -7.36 -8.87
N SER A 90 4.26 -6.38 -9.71
CA SER A 90 5.10 -6.58 -10.89
C SER A 90 5.91 -5.32 -11.20
N GLN A 91 7.07 -5.54 -11.80
CA GLN A 91 7.94 -4.49 -12.30
C GLN A 91 8.11 -4.67 -13.81
N SER A 92 8.06 -3.57 -14.54
CA SER A 92 8.41 -3.49 -15.96
C SER A 92 9.53 -2.47 -16.19
N ASP A 93 9.92 -2.26 -17.44
CA ASP A 93 10.85 -1.19 -17.82
C ASP A 93 10.24 0.22 -17.66
N GLN A 94 8.92 0.33 -17.55
CA GLN A 94 8.21 1.61 -17.54
C GLN A 94 7.69 2.01 -16.16
N GLU A 95 7.31 1.03 -15.35
CA GLU A 95 6.58 1.26 -14.11
C GLU A 95 6.64 0.06 -13.15
N TYR A 96 6.27 0.34 -11.91
CA TYR A 96 5.96 -0.61 -10.85
C TYR A 96 4.45 -0.65 -10.62
N VAL A 97 3.86 -1.85 -10.54
CA VAL A 97 2.42 -2.02 -10.33
C VAL A 97 2.18 -2.91 -9.13
N LEU A 98 1.47 -2.40 -8.13
CA LEU A 98 1.04 -3.12 -6.94
C LEU A 98 -0.48 -3.15 -6.91
N LYS A 99 -1.05 -4.33 -6.72
CA LYS A 99 -2.46 -4.51 -6.42
C LYS A 99 -2.59 -5.24 -5.09
N ALA A 100 -3.40 -4.71 -4.18
CA ALA A 100 -3.64 -5.34 -2.89
C ALA A 100 -5.10 -5.20 -2.48
N GLU A 101 -5.62 -6.21 -1.81
CA GLU A 101 -6.89 -6.17 -1.13
C GLU A 101 -6.78 -5.30 0.13
N ILE A 102 -7.69 -4.34 0.26
CA ILE A 102 -7.81 -3.50 1.44
C ILE A 102 -8.45 -4.32 2.57
N PRO A 103 -7.97 -4.20 3.83
CA PRO A 103 -8.53 -4.98 4.92
C PRO A 103 -10.03 -4.70 5.10
N GLY A 104 -10.83 -5.77 5.12
CA GLY A 104 -12.28 -5.66 5.18
C GLY A 104 -12.77 -4.98 6.46
N GLY A 105 -13.78 -4.12 6.32
CA GLY A 105 -14.28 -3.23 7.39
C GLY A 105 -13.71 -1.81 7.33
N ALA A 106 -12.70 -1.56 6.49
CA ALA A 106 -12.34 -0.20 6.11
C ALA A 106 -13.41 0.38 5.18
N LEU A 107 -13.88 1.60 5.48
CA LEU A 107 -14.67 2.37 4.52
C LEU A 107 -13.73 2.94 3.46
N GLU A 108 -14.13 2.93 2.18
CA GLU A 108 -13.33 3.48 1.08
C GLU A 108 -12.80 4.90 1.35
N ASN A 109 -13.62 5.71 2.01
CA ASN A 109 -13.27 7.10 2.37
C ASN A 109 -12.15 7.22 3.41
N ASN A 110 -11.79 6.13 4.09
CA ASN A 110 -10.76 6.13 5.13
C ASN A 110 -9.39 5.69 4.60
N VAL A 111 -9.30 5.19 3.37
CA VAL A 111 -8.02 4.79 2.77
C VAL A 111 -7.25 6.02 2.34
N GLN A 112 -6.00 6.12 2.77
CA GLN A 112 -5.09 7.22 2.47
C GLN A 112 -3.79 6.65 1.92
N VAL A 113 -3.21 7.37 0.96
CA VAL A 113 -1.86 7.09 0.45
C VAL A 113 -1.01 8.34 0.61
N CYS A 114 0.11 8.18 1.31
CA CYS A 114 1.09 9.24 1.52
C CYS A 114 2.47 8.80 1.04
N VAL A 115 3.28 9.74 0.58
CA VAL A 115 4.70 9.51 0.28
C VAL A 115 5.56 10.26 1.30
N ASP A 116 6.33 9.52 2.09
CA ASP A 116 7.26 10.02 3.10
C ASP A 116 8.68 10.06 2.55
N ASN A 117 9.36 11.21 2.75
CA ASN A 117 10.75 11.43 2.35
C ASN A 117 11.09 11.00 0.91
N TRP A 118 10.08 11.00 0.02
CA TRP A 118 10.20 10.60 -1.39
C TRP A 118 10.60 9.13 -1.61
N LYS A 119 10.67 8.34 -0.54
CA LYS A 119 11.24 6.99 -0.52
C LYS A 119 10.29 5.94 0.03
N ILE A 120 9.26 6.32 0.76
CA ILE A 120 8.34 5.38 1.39
C ILE A 120 6.94 5.75 0.96
N VAL A 121 6.23 4.79 0.36
CA VAL A 121 4.78 4.90 0.19
C VAL A 121 4.09 4.26 1.39
N GLU A 122 3.24 5.02 2.05
CA GLU A 122 2.38 4.56 3.14
C GLU A 122 0.96 4.40 2.60
N ILE A 123 0.40 3.21 2.79
CA ILE A 123 -1.02 2.94 2.58
C ILE A 123 -1.64 2.70 3.95
N SER A 124 -2.58 3.54 4.37
CA SER A 124 -3.17 3.45 5.72
C SER A 124 -4.68 3.71 5.70
N GLY A 125 -5.37 3.24 6.74
CA GLY A 125 -6.80 3.48 6.90
C GLY A 125 -7.37 2.98 8.22
N GLN A 126 -8.58 3.42 8.55
CA GLN A 126 -9.29 3.01 9.76
C GLN A 126 -10.43 2.04 9.44
N TRP A 127 -10.48 0.93 10.18
CA TRP A 127 -11.56 -0.05 10.15
C TRP A 127 -12.50 0.05 11.36
N ARG A 128 -12.16 0.89 12.35
CA ARG A 128 -13.08 1.33 13.42
C ARG A 128 -13.21 2.86 13.42
N PRO A 129 -14.42 3.42 13.34
CA PRO A 129 -14.62 4.85 13.53
C PRO A 129 -14.29 5.23 14.98
N GLN A 130 -13.59 6.35 15.17
CA GLN A 130 -13.24 6.86 16.49
C GLN A 130 -14.50 7.38 17.20
N ASN A 131 -14.96 6.69 18.25
CA ASN A 131 -16.04 7.21 19.09
C ASN A 131 -15.58 8.50 19.80
N LYS A 132 -16.41 9.55 19.78
CA LYS A 132 -16.10 10.88 20.33
C LYS A 132 -15.75 10.88 21.84
N GLU A 133 -16.08 9.82 22.56
CA GLU A 133 -15.90 9.66 24.00
C GLU A 133 -14.46 9.23 24.40
N SER A 134 -13.66 8.68 23.47
CA SER A 134 -12.24 8.33 23.67
C SER A 134 -11.27 9.41 23.14
N SER A 135 -11.72 10.66 23.08
CA SER A 135 -11.08 11.85 22.49
C SER A 135 -9.83 12.36 23.23
N LYS A 136 -9.05 11.47 23.88
CA LYS A 136 -7.72 11.79 24.40
C LYS A 136 -6.57 11.38 23.46
N VAL A 137 -6.82 10.56 22.44
CA VAL A 137 -5.75 10.11 21.52
C VAL A 137 -5.58 11.14 20.39
N LYS A 138 -4.42 11.82 20.43
CA LYS A 138 -4.01 12.94 19.55
C LYS A 138 -3.86 12.56 18.06
N ASP A 139 -3.72 11.28 17.74
CA ASP A 139 -3.73 10.69 16.39
C ASP A 139 -3.72 9.16 16.60
N TRP A 140 -4.64 8.41 15.98
CA TRP A 140 -4.72 6.94 16.16
C TRP A 140 -3.43 6.21 15.73
N ARG A 141 -2.60 6.87 14.90
CA ARG A 141 -1.33 6.36 14.40
C ARG A 141 -0.20 6.41 15.42
N CYS A 142 -0.34 7.18 16.52
CA CYS A 142 0.73 7.37 17.50
C CYS A 142 0.76 6.32 18.63
N GLY A 143 -0.31 5.55 18.81
CA GLY A 143 -0.43 4.53 19.85
C GLY A 143 -0.45 3.11 19.28
N ASN A 144 -1.25 2.22 19.90
CA ASN A 144 -1.55 0.89 19.38
C ASN A 144 -2.44 0.99 18.14
N TRP A 145 -1.88 1.47 17.04
CA TRP A 145 -2.61 1.80 15.81
C TRP A 145 -3.42 0.61 15.27
N TRP A 146 -2.94 -0.62 15.51
CA TRP A 146 -3.59 -1.86 15.10
C TRP A 146 -4.95 -2.10 15.75
N GLU A 147 -5.29 -1.37 16.83
CA GLU A 147 -6.61 -1.42 17.47
C GLU A 147 -7.65 -0.55 16.75
N HIS A 148 -7.21 0.32 15.84
CA HIS A 148 -8.03 1.35 15.20
C HIS A 148 -7.99 1.30 13.67
N GLY A 149 -6.88 0.83 13.10
CA GLY A 149 -6.61 0.90 11.69
C GLY A 149 -5.60 -0.12 11.21
N PHE A 150 -5.17 0.08 9.98
CA PHE A 150 -4.11 -0.66 9.32
C PHE A 150 -3.14 0.31 8.66
N VAL A 151 -1.93 -0.17 8.44
CA VAL A 151 -0.90 0.52 7.66
C VAL A 151 -0.07 -0.51 6.93
N ARG A 152 0.48 -0.14 5.77
CA ARG A 152 1.65 -0.78 5.20
C ARG A 152 2.56 0.29 4.63
N ARG A 153 3.84 0.25 5.01
CA ARG A 153 4.88 1.12 4.46
C ARG A 153 5.77 0.31 3.52
N LEU A 154 5.95 0.80 2.31
CA LEU A 154 6.73 0.15 1.27
C LEU A 154 7.83 1.09 0.80
N GLU A 155 9.04 0.55 0.67
CA GLU A 155 10.15 1.30 0.09
C GLU A 155 9.97 1.42 -1.42
N LEU A 156 10.16 2.63 -1.91
CA LEU A 156 10.17 2.94 -3.33
C LEU A 156 11.57 2.67 -3.90
N PRO A 157 11.68 1.99 -5.04
CA PRO A 157 12.94 1.81 -5.76
C PRO A 157 13.57 3.16 -6.13
N GLU A 158 14.88 3.19 -6.29
CA GLU A 158 15.61 4.44 -6.53
C GLU A 158 15.20 5.13 -7.84
N ASP A 159 14.84 4.36 -8.86
CA ASP A 159 14.38 4.83 -10.16
C ASP A 159 12.88 5.12 -10.20
N ALA A 160 12.12 4.95 -9.11
CA ALA A 160 10.70 5.25 -9.07
C ALA A 160 10.42 6.77 -9.08
N ASP A 161 9.50 7.20 -9.93
CA ASP A 161 8.94 8.54 -9.96
C ASP A 161 7.63 8.61 -9.16
N TRP A 162 7.76 8.88 -7.87
CA TRP A 162 6.62 9.01 -6.96
C TRP A 162 5.68 10.17 -7.35
N ARG A 163 6.14 11.18 -8.10
CA ARG A 163 5.31 12.34 -8.49
C ARG A 163 4.26 11.96 -9.53
N GLY A 164 4.59 10.97 -10.36
CA GLY A 164 3.68 10.40 -11.35
C GLY A 164 2.83 9.24 -10.84
N MET A 165 2.87 8.93 -9.53
CA MET A 165 2.15 7.78 -8.99
C MET A 165 0.64 7.95 -9.12
N GLU A 166 -0.01 6.96 -9.71
CA GLU A 166 -1.47 6.83 -9.75
C GLU A 166 -1.94 5.81 -8.72
N VAL A 167 -3.02 6.15 -8.01
CA VAL A 167 -3.66 5.25 -7.05
C VAL A 167 -5.14 5.15 -7.36
N LYS A 168 -5.62 3.91 -7.52
CA LYS A 168 -7.03 3.61 -7.82
C LYS A 168 -7.59 2.64 -6.79
N LEU A 169 -8.79 2.90 -6.32
CA LEU A 169 -9.58 2.01 -5.49
C LEU A 169 -10.70 1.41 -6.33
N ASN A 170 -10.78 0.09 -6.39
CA ASN A 170 -11.68 -0.65 -7.27
C ASN A 170 -12.72 -1.41 -6.42
N GLY A 171 -13.97 -0.97 -6.50
CA GLY A 171 -15.13 -1.65 -5.89
C GLY A 171 -14.97 -1.95 -4.41
N GLU A 172 -14.42 -1.01 -3.64
CA GLU A 172 -14.15 -1.08 -2.19
C GLU A 172 -13.15 -2.15 -1.71
N VAL A 173 -12.67 -3.02 -2.60
CA VAL A 173 -11.89 -4.21 -2.23
C VAL A 173 -10.43 -4.07 -2.59
N TYR A 174 -10.08 -3.50 -3.74
CA TYR A 174 -8.69 -3.48 -4.21
C TYR A 174 -8.14 -2.07 -4.36
N ILE A 175 -6.96 -1.83 -3.80
CA ILE A 175 -6.12 -0.69 -4.14
C ILE A 175 -5.08 -1.10 -5.18
N GLU A 176 -4.92 -0.27 -6.20
CA GLU A 176 -3.91 -0.41 -7.24
C GLU A 176 -3.02 0.83 -7.24
N LEU A 177 -1.71 0.63 -7.09
CA LEU A 177 -0.68 1.65 -7.19
C LEU A 177 0.09 1.41 -8.49
N ARG A 178 0.22 2.44 -9.31
CA ARG A 178 1.06 2.45 -10.50
C ARG A 178 2.09 3.55 -10.35
N ILE A 179 3.37 3.19 -10.34
CA ILE A 179 4.46 4.11 -10.06
C ILE A 179 5.38 4.11 -11.29
N PRO A 180 5.40 5.19 -12.09
CA PRO A 180 6.30 5.29 -13.23
C PRO A 180 7.77 5.23 -12.82
N LYS A 181 8.64 4.83 -13.75
CA LYS A 181 10.09 4.96 -13.61
C LYS A 181 10.58 6.31 -14.15
N LYS A 182 11.62 6.85 -13.53
CA LYS A 182 12.30 8.07 -13.97
C LYS A 182 12.83 7.86 -15.39
N GLY A 183 12.48 8.75 -16.30
CA GLY A 183 12.95 8.71 -17.68
C GLY A 183 12.15 7.77 -18.60
N SER A 184 11.07 7.12 -18.14
CA SER A 184 10.15 6.38 -19.02
C SER A 184 9.17 7.28 -19.79
N SER A 185 9.47 8.59 -19.91
CA SER A 185 8.70 9.52 -20.73
C SER A 185 8.52 8.93 -22.12
N SER A 186 7.27 8.74 -22.51
CA SER A 186 6.88 8.51 -23.89
C SER A 186 7.42 9.66 -24.74
N GLU A 187 8.59 9.47 -25.34
CA GLU A 187 9.12 10.38 -26.34
C GLU A 187 8.10 10.44 -27.48
N GLY A 188 7.36 11.54 -27.52
CA GLY A 188 6.57 11.92 -28.67
C GLY A 188 7.50 11.98 -29.87
N LYS A 189 7.30 11.07 -30.83
CA LYS A 189 7.81 11.20 -32.19
C LYS A 189 7.26 12.50 -32.80
N PHE A 190 7.93 13.62 -32.57
CA PHE A 190 7.72 14.79 -33.41
C PHE A 190 8.49 14.55 -34.70
N GLY A 191 7.75 14.12 -35.72
CA GLY A 191 8.26 14.06 -37.08
C GLY A 191 8.76 15.45 -37.49
N ARG A 192 10.05 15.56 -37.80
CA ARG A 192 10.53 16.72 -38.55
C ARG A 192 10.37 16.40 -40.02
N ALA A 193 9.39 17.08 -40.62
CA ALA A 193 9.10 17.08 -42.04
C ALA A 193 10.34 17.45 -42.84
N THR A 194 10.48 16.79 -43.98
CA THR A 194 11.39 17.08 -45.10
C THR A 194 11.24 18.53 -45.56
N GLU A 195 12.35 19.26 -45.62
CA GLU A 195 12.47 20.47 -46.45
C GLU A 195 12.63 20.05 -47.92
N PRO A 196 11.96 20.72 -48.88
CA PRO A 196 12.26 20.55 -50.29
C PRO A 196 13.49 21.40 -50.66
N GLU A 197 14.53 20.74 -51.19
CA GLU A 197 15.63 21.43 -51.88
C GLU A 197 15.11 21.98 -53.22
N ASN A 198 15.11 23.31 -53.34
CA ASN A 198 15.08 24.02 -54.61
C ASN A 198 16.52 24.12 -55.12
N VAL A 199 16.85 23.44 -56.24
CA VAL A 199 17.67 23.94 -57.36
C VAL A 199 17.23 23.24 -58.64
#